data_AF-A0A2V8FSI2-F1
#
_entry.id   AF-A0A2V8FSI2-F1
#
_cell.length_a   1.000
_cell.length_b   1.000
_cell.length_c   1.000
_cell.angle_alpha   90.00
_cell.angle_beta   90.00
_cell.angle_gamma   90.00
#
_symmetry.space_group_name_H-M   'P 1'
#
loop_
_entity.id
_entity.type
_entity.pdbx_description
1 polymer ?
#
loop_
_entity_poly.entity_id
_entity_poly.type
_entity_poly.pdbx_seq_one_letter_code
_entity_poly.pdbx_strand_id
1 'polypeptide(L)'
;MFVVLAALSLAPRVLTARAEAAAWTAVQTPQHPEPVSHEGGKQGRTGEEEHGSGWLALIAKIVNFSILVFVLVYFLREPVAAHLGSRGTQIRQALVTAADTRAAATRQLAQIEAKLAALPAELEALKVRGAEEIAAEQVRIEQAGQAERQRLLEQARREIETRLRMARRELLEHAANLAVQVASRRIQTTITPDDQARLVDRYTAQLAEANR
;
A
#
# COMPACT_ATOMS: atom_id res chain seq x y z
N MET A 1 -13.30 -21.37 3.75
CA MET A 1 -14.54 -21.97 3.23
C MET A 1 -15.44 -20.83 2.76
N PHE A 2 -15.63 -20.68 1.43
CA PHE A 2 -16.63 -19.87 0.68
C PHE A 2 -16.85 -18.40 1.12
N VAL A 3 -16.36 -17.35 0.45
CA VAL A 3 -16.75 -16.77 -0.87
C VAL A 3 -18.26 -16.76 -1.14
N VAL A 4 -18.85 -15.57 -1.33
CA VAL A 4 -19.91 -15.15 -2.29
C VAL A 4 -20.46 -13.77 -1.80
N LEU A 5 -20.16 -12.66 -2.49
CA LEU A 5 -20.92 -12.01 -3.61
C LEU A 5 -22.07 -11.13 -3.08
N ALA A 6 -22.01 -9.79 -3.12
CA ALA A 6 -22.20 -8.87 -4.26
C ALA A 6 -23.67 -8.58 -4.63
N ALA A 7 -23.86 -7.39 -5.20
CA ALA A 7 -25.04 -6.79 -5.86
C ALA A 7 -26.05 -6.10 -4.92
N LEU A 8 -26.05 -4.76 -4.82
CA LEU A 8 -26.46 -3.79 -5.86
C LEU A 8 -27.91 -4.04 -6.32
N SER A 9 -28.85 -3.27 -5.78
CA SER A 9 -30.11 -2.99 -6.47
C SER A 9 -30.47 -1.51 -6.31
N LEU A 10 -30.50 -0.90 -7.48
CA LEU A 10 -30.85 0.46 -7.82
C LEU A 10 -32.39 0.55 -7.92
N ALA A 11 -33.04 1.53 -7.29
CA ALA A 11 -34.10 2.37 -7.90
C ALA A 11 -34.99 3.10 -6.86
N PRO A 12 -35.52 4.28 -7.23
CA PRO A 12 -36.22 5.21 -6.35
C PRO A 12 -37.73 4.96 -6.32
N ARG A 13 -38.42 5.32 -5.23
CA ARG A 13 -39.88 5.42 -5.21
C ARG A 13 -40.33 6.71 -4.52
N VAL A 14 -40.46 7.75 -5.34
CA VAL A 14 -41.35 8.89 -5.12
C VAL A 14 -42.74 8.50 -5.66
N LEU A 15 -43.79 9.08 -5.07
CA LEU A 15 -45.22 8.88 -5.30
C LEU A 15 -45.76 7.56 -4.69
N THR A 16 -46.73 7.57 -3.79
CA THR A 16 -48.01 8.29 -3.85
C THR A 16 -48.56 8.56 -2.43
N ALA A 17 -48.87 9.83 -2.16
CA ALA A 17 -49.83 10.15 -1.11
C ALA A 17 -51.22 9.73 -1.61
N ARG A 18 -51.79 8.66 -1.04
CA ARG A 18 -53.23 8.42 -1.04
C ARG A 18 -53.73 8.52 0.39
N ALA A 19 -54.56 9.53 0.61
CA ALA A 19 -55.51 9.57 1.69
C ALA A 19 -56.39 8.32 1.65
N GLU A 20 -56.57 7.69 2.80
CA GLU A 20 -57.73 6.83 3.12
C GLU A 20 -57.73 6.64 4.64
N ALA A 21 -58.19 7.69 5.34
CA ALA A 21 -58.70 7.59 6.70
C ALA A 21 -60.17 7.18 6.59
N ALA A 22 -60.46 5.90 6.72
CA ALA A 22 -61.76 5.40 7.16
C ALA A 22 -61.73 3.87 7.37
N ALA A 23 -62.26 3.48 8.53
CA ALA A 23 -63.06 2.27 8.73
C ALA A 23 -62.36 0.92 8.91
N TRP A 24 -61.81 0.67 10.11
CA TRP A 24 -61.94 -0.58 10.89
C TRP A 24 -61.97 -0.10 12.36
N THR A 25 -62.94 -0.39 13.22
CA THR A 25 -63.70 -1.62 13.47
C THR A 25 -65.06 -1.28 14.11
N ALA A 26 -66.11 -1.90 13.60
CA ALA A 26 -67.41 -2.02 14.26
C ALA A 26 -67.62 -3.49 14.68
N VAL A 27 -68.66 -3.72 15.51
CA VAL A 27 -69.45 -4.97 15.69
C VAL A 27 -69.04 -5.84 16.91
N GLN A 28 -69.91 -6.23 17.88
CA GLN A 28 -71.37 -6.02 18.09
C GLN A 28 -71.84 -6.32 19.54
N THR A 29 -73.00 -5.73 19.88
CA THR A 29 -74.01 -5.96 20.95
C THR A 29 -74.62 -7.39 20.95
N PRO A 30 -75.50 -7.87 21.88
CA PRO A 30 -76.68 -7.20 22.50
C PRO A 30 -76.88 -7.55 24.01
N GLN A 31 -77.80 -7.02 24.84
CA GLN A 31 -79.25 -6.90 24.76
C GLN A 31 -79.81 -5.95 25.84
N HIS A 32 -81.00 -5.43 25.58
CA HIS A 32 -81.86 -4.63 26.45
C HIS A 32 -82.93 -5.53 27.09
N PRO A 33 -83.39 -5.23 28.32
CA PRO A 33 -84.83 -5.28 28.54
C PRO A 33 -85.35 -4.05 29.34
N GLU A 34 -86.46 -3.49 28.89
CA GLU A 34 -87.39 -2.67 29.68
C GLU A 34 -88.53 -3.57 30.23
N PRO A 35 -89.49 -3.11 31.08
CA PRO A 35 -89.66 -1.82 31.79
C PRO A 35 -90.02 -2.01 33.30
N VAL A 36 -90.01 -0.95 34.11
CA VAL A 36 -91.07 -0.71 35.12
C VAL A 36 -91.05 0.72 35.68
N SER A 37 -92.20 1.37 35.57
CA SER A 37 -92.61 2.57 36.29
C SER A 37 -92.91 2.25 37.76
N HIS A 38 -92.46 3.08 38.69
CA HIS A 38 -93.30 3.93 39.56
C HIS A 38 -92.51 4.42 40.79
N GLU A 39 -92.59 5.75 40.94
CA GLU A 39 -92.78 6.51 42.17
C GLU A 39 -91.88 6.28 43.40
N GLY A 40 -91.44 7.42 43.94
CA GLY A 40 -91.67 7.65 45.36
C GLY A 40 -90.44 8.03 46.16
N GLY A 41 -90.08 9.30 46.09
CA GLY A 41 -90.00 10.09 47.32
C GLY A 41 -88.68 10.10 48.10
N LYS A 42 -88.11 11.32 48.11
CA LYS A 42 -87.39 11.97 49.23
C LYS A 42 -86.04 11.39 49.65
N GLN A 43 -84.98 12.17 49.43
CA GLN A 43 -84.35 13.07 50.41
C GLN A 43 -83.13 13.72 49.70
N GLY A 44 -83.06 15.04 49.54
CA GLY A 44 -82.09 15.89 50.23
C GLY A 44 -80.65 15.34 50.19
N ARG A 45 -79.69 15.96 49.50
CA ARG A 45 -79.15 17.26 49.92
C ARG A 45 -78.34 17.88 48.76
N THR A 46 -78.93 18.89 48.15
CA THR A 46 -78.24 20.18 47.99
C THR A 46 -77.62 20.51 49.34
N GLY A 47 -76.30 20.42 49.43
CA GLY A 47 -75.50 20.94 50.54
C GLY A 47 -74.36 21.71 49.88
N GLU A 48 -74.60 22.99 49.61
CA GLU A 48 -73.93 24.06 50.35
C GLU A 48 -72.53 24.27 49.72
N GLU A 49 -72.29 25.24 48.83
CA GLU A 49 -72.64 26.66 49.02
C GLU A 49 -72.76 27.01 50.50
N GLU A 50 -71.77 26.59 51.29
CA GLU A 50 -71.37 27.42 52.39
C GLU A 50 -70.68 28.64 51.77
N HIS A 51 -71.44 29.73 51.74
CA HIS A 51 -70.92 31.08 51.91
C HIS A 51 -70.24 31.28 53.29
N GLY A 52 -69.64 30.21 53.83
CA GLY A 52 -68.62 30.18 54.86
C GLY A 52 -67.32 29.77 54.19
N SER A 53 -66.63 30.75 53.61
CA SER A 53 -65.26 30.66 53.12
C SER A 53 -65.00 30.08 51.71
N GLY A 54 -65.50 30.75 50.66
CA GLY A 54 -64.88 30.67 49.33
C GLY A 54 -63.37 31.00 49.34
N TRP A 55 -62.90 31.65 50.40
CA TRP A 55 -61.49 31.90 50.67
C TRP A 55 -60.71 30.62 51.07
N LEU A 56 -61.29 29.67 51.82
CA LEU A 56 -60.63 28.41 52.20
C LEU A 56 -60.48 27.47 51.01
N ALA A 57 -61.47 27.38 50.12
CA ALA A 57 -61.37 26.57 48.91
C ALA A 57 -60.32 27.13 47.93
N LEU A 58 -60.22 28.45 47.81
CA LEU A 58 -59.14 29.10 47.06
C LEU A 58 -57.77 28.85 47.70
N ILE A 59 -57.66 28.95 49.02
CA ILE A 59 -56.42 28.64 49.74
C ILE A 59 -56.01 27.19 49.54
N ALA A 60 -56.93 26.22 49.62
CA ALA A 60 -56.62 24.81 49.41
C ALA A 60 -56.06 24.56 47.99
N LYS A 61 -56.61 25.21 46.96
CA LYS A 61 -56.11 25.16 45.58
C LYS A 61 -54.73 25.82 45.45
N ILE A 62 -54.54 26.98 46.07
CA ILE A 62 -53.25 27.70 46.06
C ILE A 62 -52.17 26.89 46.77
N VAL A 63 -52.48 26.27 47.91
CA VAL A 63 -51.55 25.41 48.64
C VAL A 63 -51.19 24.18 47.80
N ASN A 64 -52.18 23.51 47.19
CA ASN A 64 -51.93 22.37 46.30
C ASN A 64 -51.04 22.75 45.11
N PHE A 65 -51.35 23.86 44.43
CA PHE A 65 -50.53 24.38 43.33
C PHE A 65 -49.12 24.78 43.80
N SER A 66 -48.99 25.38 44.98
CA SER A 66 -47.70 25.77 45.56
C SER A 66 -46.83 24.55 45.86
N ILE A 67 -47.42 23.47 46.38
CA ILE A 67 -46.71 22.20 46.60
C ILE A 67 -46.25 21.61 45.27
N LEU A 68 -47.11 21.60 44.24
CA LEU A 68 -46.75 21.12 42.90
C LEU A 68 -45.59 21.93 42.31
N VAL A 69 -45.67 23.26 42.35
CA VAL A 69 -44.62 24.16 41.86
C VAL A 69 -43.33 23.98 42.66
N PHE A 70 -43.42 23.82 43.98
CA PHE A 70 -42.25 23.59 44.83
C PHE A 70 -41.53 22.28 44.45
N VAL A 71 -42.27 21.18 44.30
CA VAL A 71 -41.70 19.89 43.86
C VAL A 71 -41.12 20.00 42.45
N LEU A 72 -41.83 20.67 41.53
CA LEU A 72 -41.38 20.86 40.16
C LEU A 72 -40.08 21.67 40.10
N VAL A 73 -40.02 22.84 40.76
CA VAL A 73 -38.81 23.67 40.80
C VAL A 73 -37.67 22.93 41.49
N TYR A 74 -37.94 22.20 42.57
CA TYR A 74 -36.92 21.44 43.28
C TYR A 74 -36.29 20.34 42.41
N PHE A 75 -37.10 19.63 41.61
CA PHE A 75 -36.62 18.58 40.69
C PHE A 75 -36.04 19.12 39.38
N LEU A 76 -36.56 20.23 38.83
CA LEU A 76 -36.17 20.73 37.51
C LEU A 76 -34.97 21.69 37.54
N ARG A 77 -34.69 22.33 38.68
CA ARG A 77 -33.57 23.28 38.81
C ARG A 77 -32.23 22.69 38.40
N GLU A 78 -31.97 21.45 38.80
CA GLU A 78 -30.69 20.76 38.57
C GLU A 78 -30.53 20.25 37.14
N PRO A 79 -31.47 19.48 36.55
CA PRO A 79 -31.34 19.02 35.16
C PRO A 79 -31.37 20.17 34.15
N VAL A 80 -32.14 21.26 34.40
CA VAL A 80 -32.19 22.41 33.50
C VAL A 80 -30.88 23.21 33.54
N ALA A 81 -30.36 23.50 34.74
CA ALA A 81 -29.07 24.18 34.88
C ALA A 81 -27.92 23.35 34.30
N ALA A 82 -27.92 22.03 34.53
CA ALA A 82 -26.93 21.11 33.98
C ALA A 82 -27.02 21.03 32.45
N HIS A 83 -28.22 20.98 31.86
CA HIS A 83 -28.39 20.93 30.41
C HIS A 83 -27.89 22.22 29.75
N LEU A 84 -28.28 23.39 30.27
CA LEU A 84 -27.84 24.69 29.75
C LEU A 84 -26.32 24.88 29.90
N GLY A 85 -25.76 24.48 31.05
CA GLY A 85 -24.31 24.47 31.28
C GLY A 85 -23.58 23.57 30.28
N SER A 86 -24.08 22.35 30.07
CA SER A 86 -23.54 21.39 29.10
C SER A 86 -23.62 21.90 27.66
N ARG A 87 -24.70 22.59 27.27
CA ARG A 87 -24.80 23.23 25.95
C ARG A 87 -23.77 24.35 25.79
N GLY A 88 -23.60 25.18 26.81
CA GLY A 88 -22.59 26.25 26.81
C GLY A 88 -21.17 25.71 26.69
N THR A 89 -20.82 24.65 27.43
CA THR A 89 -19.50 24.01 27.34
C THR A 89 -19.29 23.33 25.99
N GLN A 90 -20.30 22.65 25.43
CA GLN A 90 -20.23 22.04 24.10
C GLN A 90 -19.98 23.08 23.00
N ILE A 91 -20.70 24.22 23.02
CA ILE A 91 -20.50 25.29 22.03
C ILE A 91 -19.10 25.89 22.17
N ARG A 92 -18.66 26.17 23.40
CA ARG A 92 -17.31 26.69 23.65
C ARG A 92 -16.25 25.70 23.14
N GLN A 93 -16.42 24.42 23.42
CA GLN A 93 -15.50 23.38 22.94
C GLN A 93 -15.51 23.30 21.41
N ALA A 94 -16.68 23.35 20.77
CA ALA A 94 -16.80 23.34 19.32
C ALA A 94 -16.10 24.55 18.68
N LEU A 95 -16.22 25.74 19.27
CA LEU A 95 -15.53 26.94 18.80
C LEU A 95 -14.01 26.85 18.96
N VAL A 96 -13.52 26.33 20.10
CA VAL A 96 -12.09 26.11 20.32
C VAL A 96 -11.55 25.08 19.32
N THR A 97 -12.20 23.93 19.19
CA THR A 97 -11.82 22.91 18.20
C THR A 97 -11.84 23.45 16.77
N ALA A 98 -12.84 24.26 16.40
CA ALA A 98 -12.90 24.90 15.08
C ALA A 98 -11.76 25.91 14.86
N ALA A 99 -11.39 26.68 15.88
CA ALA A 99 -10.27 27.60 15.81
C ALA A 99 -8.93 26.85 15.68
N ASP A 100 -8.74 25.80 16.46
CA ASP A 100 -7.53 24.97 16.45
C ASP A 100 -7.37 24.22 15.13
N THR A 101 -8.45 23.63 14.60
CA THR A 101 -8.44 22.95 13.29
C THR A 101 -8.14 23.94 12.17
N ARG A 102 -8.72 25.14 12.19
CA ARG A 102 -8.39 26.19 11.22
C ARG A 102 -6.92 26.59 11.31
N ALA A 103 -6.40 26.84 12.52
CA ALA A 103 -5.01 27.20 12.73
C ALA A 103 -4.05 26.10 12.26
N ALA A 104 -4.37 24.83 12.54
CA ALA A 104 -3.60 23.68 12.07
C ALA A 104 -3.62 23.58 10.54
N ALA A 105 -4.79 23.72 9.91
CA ALA A 105 -4.92 23.72 8.45
C ALA A 105 -4.13 24.85 7.80
N THR A 106 -4.19 26.07 8.34
CA THR A 106 -3.39 27.20 7.84
C THR A 106 -1.89 26.97 7.98
N ARG A 107 -1.43 26.38 9.09
CA ARG A 107 -0.01 26.01 9.26
C ARG A 107 0.42 24.95 8.24
N GLN A 108 -0.39 23.93 8.02
CA GLN A 108 -0.10 22.89 7.02
C GLN A 108 -0.05 23.47 5.61
N LEU A 109 -0.99 24.35 5.27
CA LEU A 109 -1.02 25.03 3.99
C LEU A 109 0.24 25.88 3.78
N ALA A 110 0.65 26.68 4.77
CA ALA A 110 1.87 27.46 4.71
C ALA A 110 3.14 26.58 4.55
N GLN A 111 3.18 25.41 5.21
CA GLN A 111 4.28 24.45 5.03
C GLN A 111 4.31 23.85 3.63
N ILE A 112 3.15 23.52 3.07
CA ILE A 112 3.05 22.99 1.70
C ILE A 112 3.47 24.07 0.70
N GLU A 113 2.98 25.30 0.84
CA GLU A 113 3.36 26.43 -0.01
C GLU A 113 4.87 26.70 0.05
N ALA A 114 5.47 26.69 1.25
CA ALA A 114 6.91 26.85 1.40
C ALA A 114 7.70 25.74 0.69
N LYS A 115 7.24 24.48 0.80
CA LYS A 115 7.84 23.36 0.06
C LYS A 115 7.69 23.52 -1.45
N LEU A 116 6.50 23.87 -1.93
CA LEU A 116 6.23 24.10 -3.34
C LEU A 116 7.07 25.25 -3.91
N ALA A 117 7.30 26.30 -3.12
CA ALA A 117 8.16 27.42 -3.50
C ALA A 117 9.65 27.03 -3.56
N ALA A 118 10.09 26.05 -2.76
CA ALA A 118 11.47 25.54 -2.78
C ALA A 118 11.75 24.54 -3.92
N LEU A 119 10.72 23.81 -4.39
CA LEU A 119 10.87 22.77 -5.42
C LEU A 119 11.60 23.21 -6.71
N PRO A 120 11.35 24.41 -7.29
CA PRO A 120 12.05 24.82 -8.50
C PRO A 120 13.57 24.92 -8.30
N ALA A 121 14.00 25.46 -7.15
CA ALA A 121 15.41 25.58 -6.83
C ALA A 121 16.06 24.20 -6.59
N GLU A 122 15.36 23.30 -5.89
CA GLU A 122 15.80 21.92 -5.70
C GLU A 122 15.90 21.16 -7.03
N LEU A 123 14.95 21.36 -7.93
CA LEU A 123 14.95 20.73 -9.25
C LEU A 123 16.10 21.23 -10.12
N GLU A 124 16.36 22.54 -10.14
CA GLU A 124 17.51 23.09 -10.85
C GLU A 124 18.83 22.61 -10.26
N ALA A 125 18.96 22.57 -8.93
CA ALA A 125 20.14 22.00 -8.28
C ALA A 125 20.33 20.52 -8.65
N LEU A 126 19.25 19.73 -8.71
CA LEU A 126 19.30 18.33 -9.11
C LEU A 126 19.70 18.17 -10.59
N LYS A 127 19.19 19.02 -11.49
CA LYS A 127 19.57 19.01 -12.91
C LYS A 127 21.05 19.33 -13.09
N VAL A 128 21.56 20.35 -12.40
CA VAL A 128 22.98 20.75 -12.48
C VAL A 128 23.87 19.61 -11.98
N ARG A 129 23.58 19.07 -10.79
CA ARG A 129 24.32 17.92 -10.23
C ARG A 129 24.25 16.71 -11.15
N GLY A 130 23.07 16.40 -11.67
CA GLY A 130 22.89 15.28 -12.61
C GLY A 130 23.69 15.47 -13.89
N ALA A 131 23.75 16.68 -14.45
CA ALA A 131 24.55 16.97 -15.63
C ALA A 131 26.06 16.83 -15.35
N GLU A 132 26.53 17.30 -14.18
CA GLU A 132 27.93 17.14 -13.76
C GLU A 132 28.30 15.67 -13.54
N GLU A 133 27.44 14.90 -12.88
CA GLU A 133 27.62 13.46 -12.67
C GLU A 133 27.66 12.69 -13.99
N ILE A 134 26.74 13.00 -14.91
CA ILE A 134 26.70 12.40 -16.25
C ILE A 134 28.00 12.72 -17.02
N ALA A 135 28.47 13.96 -16.99
CA ALA A 135 29.70 14.35 -17.66
C ALA A 135 30.93 13.62 -17.07
N ALA A 136 31.01 13.55 -15.75
CA ALA A 136 32.09 12.83 -15.05
C ALA A 136 32.07 11.33 -15.37
N GLU A 137 30.89 10.71 -15.39
CA GLU A 137 30.75 9.28 -15.68
C GLU A 137 31.04 8.98 -17.15
N GLN A 138 30.66 9.86 -18.10
CA GLN A 138 31.04 9.73 -19.50
C GLN A 138 32.56 9.67 -19.67
N VAL A 139 33.29 10.61 -19.05
CA VAL A 139 34.76 10.63 -19.10
C VAL A 139 35.35 9.35 -18.49
N ARG A 140 34.79 8.89 -17.37
CA ARG A 140 35.24 7.65 -16.72
C ARG A 140 35.01 6.42 -17.61
N ILE A 141 33.84 6.30 -18.23
CA ILE A 141 33.50 5.20 -19.14
C ILE A 141 34.42 5.23 -20.36
N GLU A 142 34.67 6.41 -20.95
CA GLU A 142 35.57 6.55 -22.08
C GLU A 142 37.00 6.13 -21.73
N GLN A 143 37.52 6.57 -20.58
CA GLN A 143 38.85 6.19 -20.11
C GLN A 143 38.95 4.68 -19.83
N ALA A 144 37.95 4.11 -19.15
CA ALA A 144 37.89 2.67 -18.89
C ALA A 144 37.81 1.89 -20.20
N GLY A 145 36.99 2.33 -21.15
CA GLY A 145 36.86 1.73 -22.48
C GLY A 145 38.15 1.82 -23.30
N GLN A 146 38.89 2.93 -23.23
CA GLN A 146 40.21 3.06 -23.86
C GLN A 146 41.23 2.10 -23.24
N ALA A 147 41.30 2.05 -21.91
CA ALA A 147 42.21 1.15 -21.21
C ALA A 147 41.91 -0.33 -21.52
N GLU A 148 40.62 -0.70 -21.56
CA GLU A 148 40.21 -2.06 -21.87
C GLU A 148 40.50 -2.43 -23.34
N ARG A 149 40.24 -1.51 -24.28
CA ARG A 149 40.63 -1.70 -25.69
C ARG A 149 42.12 -1.97 -25.83
N GLN A 150 42.96 -1.20 -25.14
CA GLN A 150 44.41 -1.38 -25.19
C GLN A 150 44.83 -2.75 -24.61
N ARG A 151 44.26 -3.14 -23.47
CA ARG A 151 44.49 -4.45 -22.86
C ARG A 151 44.11 -5.61 -23.79
N LEU A 152 42.94 -5.53 -24.43
CA LEU A 152 42.48 -6.53 -25.38
C LEU A 152 43.40 -6.63 -26.60
N LEU A 153 43.87 -5.50 -27.13
CA LEU A 153 44.84 -5.50 -28.23
C LEU A 153 46.17 -6.16 -27.83
N GLU A 154 46.67 -5.89 -26.64
CA GLU A 154 47.90 -6.52 -26.12
C GLU A 154 47.71 -8.01 -25.86
N GLN A 155 46.56 -8.44 -25.34
CA GLN A 155 46.22 -9.85 -25.19
C GLN A 155 46.14 -10.55 -26.55
N ALA A 156 45.42 -9.96 -27.52
CA ALA A 156 45.29 -10.51 -28.86
C ALA A 156 46.65 -10.63 -29.56
N ARG A 157 47.54 -9.63 -29.43
CA ARG A 157 48.91 -9.70 -29.97
C ARG A 157 49.71 -10.84 -29.36
N ARG A 158 49.68 -10.99 -28.04
CA ARG A 158 50.38 -12.09 -27.32
C ARG A 158 49.84 -13.47 -27.72
N GLU A 159 48.52 -13.57 -27.89
CA GLU A 159 47.86 -14.80 -28.33
C GLU A 159 48.25 -15.15 -29.77
N ILE A 160 48.21 -14.18 -30.69
CA ILE A 160 48.64 -14.35 -32.08
C ILE A 160 50.11 -14.81 -32.14
N GLU A 161 51.01 -14.17 -31.38
CA GLU A 161 52.42 -14.54 -31.35
C GLU A 161 52.61 -15.98 -30.85
N THR A 162 51.90 -16.36 -29.80
CA THR A 162 51.97 -17.71 -29.23
C THR A 162 51.42 -18.75 -30.21
N ARG A 163 50.28 -18.49 -30.84
CA ARG A 163 49.72 -19.35 -31.88
C ARG A 163 50.63 -19.47 -33.09
N LEU A 164 51.27 -18.37 -33.51
CA LEU A 164 52.21 -18.40 -34.63
C LEU A 164 53.45 -19.22 -34.31
N ARG A 165 53.97 -19.13 -33.09
CA ARG A 165 55.08 -20.00 -32.64
C ARG A 165 54.69 -21.47 -32.64
N MET A 166 53.49 -21.80 -32.13
CA MET A 166 52.98 -23.18 -32.13
C MET A 166 52.81 -23.70 -33.56
N ALA A 167 52.15 -22.95 -34.44
CA ALA A 167 51.94 -23.33 -35.84
C ALA A 167 53.26 -23.52 -36.60
N ARG A 168 54.26 -22.65 -36.39
CA ARG A 168 55.59 -22.82 -36.98
C ARG A 168 56.28 -24.09 -36.51
N ARG A 169 56.18 -24.42 -35.21
CA ARG A 169 56.75 -25.64 -34.65
C ARG A 169 56.08 -26.88 -35.22
N GLU A 170 54.75 -26.88 -35.33
CA GLU A 170 53.97 -27.97 -35.92
C GLU A 170 54.33 -28.19 -37.39
N LEU A 171 54.46 -27.12 -38.18
CA LEU A 171 54.90 -27.21 -39.58
C LEU A 171 56.33 -27.76 -39.70
N LEU A 172 57.25 -27.34 -38.82
CA LEU A 172 58.62 -27.84 -38.81
C LEU A 172 58.66 -29.34 -38.48
N GLU A 173 57.90 -29.76 -37.47
CA GLU A 173 57.78 -31.17 -37.09
C GLU A 173 57.19 -32.01 -38.22
N HIS A 174 56.14 -31.51 -38.89
CA HIS A 174 55.55 -32.18 -40.04
C HIS A 174 56.53 -32.31 -41.21
N ALA A 175 57.27 -31.24 -41.52
CA ALA A 175 58.29 -31.24 -42.57
C ALA A 175 59.44 -32.21 -42.25
N ALA A 176 59.91 -32.24 -41.00
CA ALA A 176 60.95 -33.18 -40.54
C ALA A 176 60.47 -34.63 -40.68
N ASN A 177 59.23 -34.92 -40.28
CA ASN A 177 58.63 -36.25 -40.42
C ASN A 177 58.53 -36.68 -41.89
N LEU A 178 58.10 -35.78 -42.78
CA LEU A 178 58.06 -36.06 -44.23
C LEU A 178 59.46 -36.30 -44.80
N ALA A 179 60.46 -35.50 -44.41
CA ALA A 179 61.83 -35.67 -44.86
C ALA A 179 62.42 -37.02 -44.43
N VAL A 180 62.20 -37.43 -43.18
CA VAL A 180 62.62 -38.74 -42.66
C VAL A 180 61.91 -39.88 -43.41
N GLN A 181 60.61 -39.75 -43.70
CA GLN A 181 59.86 -40.75 -44.46
C GLN A 181 60.40 -40.90 -45.89
N VAL A 182 60.65 -39.80 -46.59
CA VAL A 182 61.23 -39.80 -47.95
C VAL A 182 62.63 -40.38 -47.94
N ALA A 183 63.48 -39.97 -47.00
CA ALA A 183 64.84 -40.48 -46.85
C ALA A 183 64.84 -42.00 -46.55
N SER A 184 64.00 -42.46 -45.61
CA SER A 184 63.86 -43.87 -45.26
C SER A 184 63.42 -44.69 -46.47
N ARG A 185 62.41 -44.23 -47.22
CA ARG A 185 61.95 -44.91 -48.43
C ARG A 185 63.06 -44.99 -49.49
N ARG A 186 63.80 -43.91 -49.69
CA ARG A 186 64.91 -43.87 -50.66
C ARG A 186 66.07 -44.79 -50.25
N ILE A 187 66.41 -44.86 -48.96
CA ILE A 187 67.41 -45.80 -48.45
C ILE A 187 66.96 -47.24 -48.69
N GLN A 188 65.71 -47.57 -48.33
CA GLN A 188 65.15 -48.91 -48.55
C GLN A 188 65.20 -49.35 -50.01
N THR A 189 64.97 -48.43 -50.97
CA THR A 189 64.99 -48.78 -52.40
C THR A 189 66.38 -48.78 -53.04
N THR A 190 67.39 -48.17 -52.42
CA THR A 190 68.71 -47.93 -53.04
C THR A 190 69.84 -48.71 -52.35
N ILE A 191 69.63 -49.24 -51.14
CA ILE A 191 70.67 -49.91 -50.36
C ILE A 191 71.20 -51.17 -51.05
N THR A 192 72.52 -51.31 -51.10
CA THR A 192 73.20 -52.48 -51.69
C THR A 192 73.73 -53.45 -50.62
N PRO A 193 74.04 -54.71 -50.96
CA PRO A 193 74.62 -55.67 -50.01
C PRO A 193 75.95 -55.19 -49.40
N ASP A 194 76.77 -54.48 -50.17
CA ASP A 194 78.04 -53.92 -49.70
C ASP A 194 77.82 -52.82 -48.65
N ASP A 195 76.80 -51.98 -48.84
CA ASP A 195 76.42 -50.97 -47.85
C ASP A 195 75.95 -51.60 -46.52
N GLN A 196 75.21 -52.72 -46.59
CA GLN A 196 74.75 -53.46 -45.41
C GLN A 196 75.92 -54.06 -44.63
N ALA A 197 76.90 -54.67 -45.30
CA ALA A 197 78.09 -55.21 -44.66
C ALA A 197 78.88 -54.11 -43.92
N ARG A 198 79.12 -52.96 -44.57
CA ARG A 198 79.80 -51.82 -43.93
C ARG A 198 79.05 -51.24 -42.73
N LEU A 199 77.71 -51.29 -42.74
CA LEU A 199 76.88 -50.86 -41.59
C LEU A 199 77.07 -51.78 -40.39
N VAL A 200 77.12 -53.11 -40.60
CA VAL A 200 77.37 -54.10 -39.54
C VAL A 200 78.75 -53.90 -38.93
N ASP A 201 79.78 -53.72 -39.76
CA ASP A 201 81.15 -53.52 -39.29
C ASP A 201 81.31 -52.23 -38.46
N ARG A 202 80.63 -51.14 -38.85
CA ARG A 202 80.63 -49.91 -38.03
C ARG A 202 79.91 -50.09 -36.70
N TYR A 203 78.78 -50.80 -36.69
CA TYR A 203 78.01 -51.01 -35.48
C TYR A 203 78.78 -51.86 -34.45
N THR A 204 79.45 -52.92 -34.92
CA THR A 204 80.31 -53.75 -34.04
C THR A 204 81.51 -52.96 -33.52
N ALA A 205 82.11 -52.09 -34.33
CA ALA A 205 83.17 -51.19 -33.88
C ALA A 205 82.70 -50.19 -32.81
N GLN A 206 81.53 -49.57 -32.98
CA GLN A 206 80.96 -48.64 -31.98
C GLN A 206 80.62 -49.32 -30.65
N LEU A 207 80.06 -50.53 -30.69
CA LEU A 207 79.81 -51.32 -29.48
C LEU A 207 81.11 -51.68 -28.75
N ALA A 208 82.16 -52.03 -29.50
CA ALA A 208 83.47 -52.32 -28.92
C ALA A 208 84.13 -51.09 -28.29
N GLU A 209 83.81 -49.89 -28.77
CA GLU A 209 84.29 -48.61 -28.21
C GLU A 209 83.47 -48.18 -26.98
N ALA A 210 82.15 -48.37 -26.99
CA ALA A 210 81.27 -48.04 -25.86
C ALA A 210 81.37 -49.03 -24.68
N ASN A 211 81.89 -50.24 -24.90
CA ASN A 211 82.10 -51.27 -23.88
C ASN A 211 83.54 -51.32 -23.34
N ARG A 212 84.36 -50.31 -23.67
CA ARG A 212 85.64 -50.00 -23.02
C ARG A 212 85.46 -48.83 -22.07
#